data_AF-A0A7J8DB14-F1
#
_entry.id   AF-A0A7J8DB14-F1
#
_cell.length_a   1.000
_cell.length_b   1.000
_cell.length_c   1.000
_cell.angle_alpha   90.00
_cell.angle_beta   90.00
_cell.angle_gamma   90.00
#
_symmetry.space_group_name_H-M   'P 1'
#
loop_
_entity.id
_entity.type
_entity.pdbx_description
1 polymer ?
#
loop_
_entity_poly.entity_id
_entity_poly.type
_entity_poly.pdbx_seq_one_letter_code
_entity_poly.pdbx_strand_id
1 'polypeptide(L)'
;MWRRAFQAERKARLHLSRPQCEEYCSFGGLKGGQRNETGQVIGEDNVAVPSHLYKVILARRSPVSTEPLALGAFVVPNEAIGFQPQLSEFQVSLQDLEKLSGLVFFPHLDRTNNDIRNICSVDTCKLLDFREFTLYLSTRKIEGARSVPRLQKVMENLKNAGIEPDEYFLSRYEKKLEELTAKEQAGLLERKPS
;
A
#
# COMPACT_ATOMS: atom_id res chain seq x y z
N MET A 1 3.06 6.52 4.75
CA MET A 1 3.56 5.13 4.65
C MET A 1 2.48 4.08 4.40
N TRP A 2 1.40 3.97 5.18
CA TRP A 2 0.38 2.93 4.92
C TRP A 2 -0.32 3.01 3.58
N ARG A 3 -0.58 4.20 3.02
CA ARG A 3 -1.05 4.28 1.62
C ARG A 3 -0.01 3.75 0.63
N ARG A 4 1.30 3.86 0.92
CA ARG A 4 2.40 3.26 0.15
C ARG A 4 2.50 1.74 0.39
N ALA A 5 2.31 1.28 1.63
CA ALA A 5 2.34 -0.14 2.02
C ALA A 5 1.07 -0.92 1.57
N PHE A 6 -0.13 -0.36 1.71
CA PHE A 6 -1.40 -0.90 1.17
C PHE A 6 -1.46 -0.82 -0.36
N GLN A 7 -0.79 0.16 -0.99
CA GLN A 7 -0.67 0.17 -2.45
C GLN A 7 0.41 -0.78 -2.94
N ALA A 8 1.46 -1.01 -2.14
CA ALA A 8 2.35 -2.14 -2.29
C ALA A 8 1.62 -3.48 -2.08
N GLU A 9 0.51 -3.59 -1.34
CA GLU A 9 -0.33 -4.81 -1.34
C GLU A 9 -1.13 -5.01 -2.64
N ARG A 10 -1.72 -3.95 -3.21
CA ARG A 10 -2.39 -4.08 -4.53
C ARG A 10 -1.39 -4.29 -5.66
N LYS A 11 -0.20 -3.66 -5.57
CA LYS A 11 0.91 -3.94 -6.46
C LYS A 11 1.58 -5.26 -6.09
N ALA A 12 1.49 -5.79 -4.87
CA ALA A 12 1.96 -7.14 -4.51
C ALA A 12 1.14 -8.21 -5.23
N ARG A 13 -0.15 -7.93 -5.50
CA ARG A 13 -0.95 -8.75 -6.42
C ARG A 13 -0.44 -8.76 -7.87
N LEU A 14 0.46 -7.84 -8.25
CA LEU A 14 0.96 -7.67 -9.62
C LEU A 14 2.50 -7.61 -9.75
N HIS A 15 3.26 -7.43 -8.68
CA HIS A 15 4.70 -7.09 -8.63
C HIS A 15 5.40 -7.57 -7.34
N LEU A 16 4.76 -8.34 -6.44
CA LEU A 16 5.55 -9.39 -5.79
C LEU A 16 5.98 -10.27 -6.95
N SER A 17 7.28 -10.46 -7.08
CA SER A 17 7.95 -11.06 -8.23
C SER A 17 7.69 -12.55 -8.40
N ARG A 18 6.46 -13.03 -8.13
CA ARG A 18 5.88 -14.32 -8.55
C ARG A 18 4.39 -14.38 -8.16
N PRO A 19 3.49 -14.82 -9.06
CA PRO A 19 2.07 -15.07 -8.78
C PRO A 19 1.80 -16.29 -7.86
N GLN A 20 2.78 -16.71 -7.04
CA GLN A 20 2.71 -17.94 -6.23
C GLN A 20 2.76 -17.70 -4.70
N CYS A 21 2.97 -16.46 -4.25
CA CYS A 21 3.01 -16.19 -2.81
C CYS A 21 1.58 -16.08 -2.23
N GLU A 22 1.23 -16.98 -1.32
CA GLU A 22 0.08 -16.77 -0.43
C GLU A 22 0.52 -15.87 0.73
N GLU A 23 -0.11 -14.70 0.82
CA GLU A 23 0.16 -13.71 1.86
C GLU A 23 -1.05 -13.61 2.82
N TYR A 24 -0.80 -13.81 4.11
CA TYR A 24 -1.76 -13.56 5.18
C TYR A 24 -1.34 -12.31 5.94
N CYS A 25 -2.23 -11.32 5.98
CA CYS A 25 -2.00 -10.03 6.63
C CYS A 25 -2.95 -9.83 7.81
N SER A 26 -2.40 -9.49 8.97
CA SER A 26 -3.17 -8.92 10.09
C SER A 26 -2.85 -7.44 10.24
N PHE A 27 -3.87 -6.60 10.37
CA PHE A 27 -3.75 -5.15 10.53
C PHE A 27 -4.50 -4.69 11.79
N GLY A 28 -3.94 -3.72 12.52
CA GLY A 28 -4.63 -3.08 13.63
C GLY A 28 -3.91 -1.83 14.14
N GLY A 29 -4.49 -1.22 15.18
CA GLY A 29 -3.96 -0.02 15.84
C GLY A 29 -3.49 -0.29 17.26
N LEU A 30 -2.47 0.43 17.72
CA LEU A 30 -2.00 0.44 19.10
C LEU A 30 -2.24 1.81 19.74
N LYS A 31 -2.67 1.79 21.00
CA LYS A 31 -2.66 2.97 21.87
C LYS A 31 -1.31 3.05 22.57
N GLY A 32 -0.70 4.23 22.58
CA GLY A 32 0.57 4.47 23.27
C GLY A 32 0.42 4.28 24.77
N GLY A 33 1.39 3.61 25.39
CA GLY A 33 1.39 3.29 26.82
C GLY A 33 1.94 4.39 27.73
N GLN A 34 2.19 5.61 27.23
CA GLN A 34 2.62 6.70 28.10
C GLN A 34 1.45 7.19 28.96
N ARG A 35 1.65 7.18 30.28
CA ARG A 35 0.66 7.47 31.33
C ARG A 35 -0.06 8.82 31.22
N ASN A 36 0.35 9.71 30.31
CA ASN A 36 -0.15 11.08 30.12
C ASN A 36 -0.59 11.42 28.67
N GLU A 37 -0.63 10.47 27.74
CA GLU A 37 -1.14 10.75 26.39
C GLU A 37 -2.67 10.62 26.37
N THR A 38 -3.37 11.76 26.37
CA THR A 38 -4.82 11.82 26.19
C THR A 38 -5.16 11.30 24.79
N GLY A 39 -5.70 10.07 24.71
CA GLY A 39 -6.11 9.48 23.45
C GLY A 39 -7.14 10.37 22.74
N GLN A 40 -6.82 10.81 21.52
CA GLN A 40 -7.76 11.59 20.72
C GLN A 40 -8.98 10.73 20.37
N VAL A 41 -10.16 11.29 20.59
CA VAL A 41 -11.44 10.70 20.17
C VAL A 41 -12.10 11.60 19.13
N ILE A 42 -12.83 11.00 18.19
CA ILE A 42 -13.52 11.72 17.10
C ILE A 42 -15.00 11.36 17.12
N GLY A 43 -15.84 12.38 16.94
CA GLY A 43 -17.29 12.25 16.75
C GLY A 43 -18.07 11.98 18.04
N GLU A 44 -19.39 11.94 17.91
CA GLU A 44 -20.32 11.69 19.03
C GLU A 44 -20.10 10.31 19.67
N ASP A 45 -19.66 9.34 18.85
CA ASP A 45 -19.37 7.97 19.29
C ASP A 45 -18.00 7.80 19.95
N ASN A 46 -17.24 8.89 20.15
CA ASN A 46 -15.90 8.88 20.77
C ASN A 46 -14.94 7.83 20.17
N VAL A 47 -14.86 7.78 18.84
CA VAL A 47 -14.02 6.81 18.13
C VAL A 47 -12.55 7.07 18.43
N ALA A 48 -11.87 6.09 19.00
CA ALA A 48 -10.47 6.22 19.41
C ALA A 48 -9.52 6.26 18.21
N VAL A 49 -8.65 7.26 18.16
CA VAL A 49 -7.58 7.37 17.16
C VAL A 49 -6.34 6.64 17.66
N PRO A 50 -5.82 5.64 16.92
CA PRO A 50 -4.62 4.94 17.32
C PRO A 50 -3.38 5.83 17.17
N SER A 51 -2.42 5.69 18.08
CA SER A 51 -1.13 6.37 18.01
C SER A 51 -0.18 5.71 17.00
N HIS A 52 -0.27 4.38 16.89
CA HIS A 52 0.54 3.57 16.01
C HIS A 52 -0.36 2.55 15.31
N LEU A 53 0.11 2.07 14.17
CA LEU A 53 -0.55 1.07 13.35
C LEU A 53 0.42 -0.08 13.13
N TYR A 54 -0.07 -1.31 13.18
CA TYR A 54 0.76 -2.49 12.97
C TYR A 54 0.31 -3.33 11.78
N LYS A 55 1.27 -4.00 11.15
CA LYS A 55 1.06 -5.09 10.20
C LYS A 55 1.80 -6.32 10.65
N VAL A 56 1.17 -7.48 10.54
CA VAL A 56 1.88 -8.76 10.55
C VAL A 56 1.67 -9.43 9.20
N ILE A 57 2.77 -9.78 8.54
CA ILE A 57 2.80 -10.44 7.24
C ILE A 57 3.35 -11.85 7.45
N LEU A 58 2.60 -12.84 6.98
CA LEU A 58 3.03 -14.22 6.85
C LEU A 58 2.93 -14.62 5.37
N ALA A 59 4.04 -15.06 4.79
CA ALA A 59 4.12 -15.41 3.39
C ALA A 59 4.62 -16.84 3.21
N ARG A 60 3.99 -17.55 2.26
CA ARG A 60 4.40 -18.88 1.80
C ARG A 60 4.69 -18.84 0.32
N ARG A 61 5.83 -19.40 -0.11
CA ARG A 61 6.25 -19.38 -1.53
C ARG A 61 5.31 -20.12 -2.47
N SER A 62 4.81 -21.28 -2.05
CA SER A 62 3.71 -22.00 -2.70
C SER A 62 3.13 -23.05 -1.75
N PRO A 63 1.90 -23.54 -1.97
CA PRO A 63 1.29 -24.56 -1.13
C PRO A 63 2.05 -25.88 -1.05
N VAL A 64 2.82 -26.19 -2.10
CA VAL A 64 3.56 -27.44 -2.27
C VAL A 64 5.05 -27.27 -1.90
N SER A 65 5.49 -26.04 -1.62
CA SER A 65 6.90 -25.78 -1.31
C SER A 65 7.25 -26.27 0.09
N THR A 66 8.40 -26.93 0.20
CA THR A 66 9.03 -27.29 1.48
C THR A 66 9.86 -26.15 2.06
N GLU A 67 9.87 -24.97 1.43
CA GLU A 67 10.61 -23.83 1.94
C GLU A 67 9.97 -23.28 3.22
N PRO A 68 10.80 -22.84 4.19
CA PRO A 68 10.35 -22.16 5.40
C PRO A 68 9.40 -21.00 5.10
N LEU A 69 8.43 -20.79 5.99
CA LEU A 69 7.54 -19.64 5.94
C LEU A 69 8.32 -18.35 6.20
N ALA A 70 7.88 -17.24 5.63
CA ALA A 70 8.46 -15.93 5.87
C ALA A 70 7.52 -15.07 6.71
N LEU A 71 8.00 -14.50 7.82
CA LEU A 71 7.21 -13.69 8.74
C LEU A 71 7.87 -12.35 9.02
N GLY A 72 7.07 -11.29 9.11
CA GLY A 72 7.49 -9.98 9.60
C GLY A 72 6.37 -9.23 10.30
N ALA A 73 6.71 -8.56 11.39
CA ALA A 73 5.81 -7.65 12.10
C ALA A 73 6.37 -6.22 12.00
N PHE A 74 5.50 -5.26 11.73
CA PHE A 74 5.86 -3.87 11.50
C PHE A 74 4.94 -2.96 12.32
N VAL A 75 5.50 -1.94 12.97
CA VAL A 75 4.75 -0.93 13.72
C VAL A 75 5.20 0.44 13.24
N VAL A 76 4.26 1.27 12.82
CA VAL A 76 4.55 2.63 12.35
C VAL A 76 3.67 3.65 13.08
N PRO A 77 4.15 4.88 13.28
CA PRO A 77 3.34 5.93 13.89
C PRO A 77 2.20 6.34 12.95
N ASN A 78 1.07 6.74 13.54
CA ASN A 78 -0.09 7.24 12.81
C ASN A 78 0.09 8.72 12.41
N GLU A 79 1.17 8.99 11.69
CA GLU A 79 1.55 10.34 11.26
C GLU A 79 2.12 10.34 9.82
N ALA A 80 2.44 11.52 9.32
CA ALA A 80 3.00 11.68 7.99
C ALA A 80 4.46 11.20 7.95
N ILE A 81 4.68 10.00 7.39
CA ILE A 81 6.03 9.46 7.19
C ILE A 81 6.47 9.64 5.73
N GLY A 82 7.64 10.26 5.56
CA GLY A 82 8.27 10.55 4.27
C GLY A 82 8.85 9.33 3.55
N PHE A 83 9.77 9.58 2.60
CA PHE A 83 10.44 8.55 1.79
C PHE A 83 11.82 8.14 2.32
N GLN A 84 12.35 8.84 3.33
CA GLN A 84 13.66 8.55 3.92
C GLN A 84 13.66 7.24 4.73
N PRO A 85 12.70 7.00 5.66
CA PRO A 85 12.74 5.80 6.48
C PRO A 85 12.38 4.55 5.66
N GLN A 86 13.18 3.49 5.81
CA GLN A 86 12.96 2.18 5.20
C GLN A 86 11.97 1.35 6.01
N LEU A 87 11.32 0.38 5.38
CA LEU A 87 10.34 -0.49 6.07
C LEU A 87 10.98 -1.29 7.22
N SER A 88 12.24 -1.70 7.06
CA SER A 88 12.99 -2.46 8.06
C SER A 88 13.19 -1.69 9.37
N GLU A 89 13.20 -0.35 9.34
CA GLU A 89 13.30 0.48 10.55
C GLU A 89 12.07 0.38 11.44
N PHE A 90 10.92 0.00 10.86
CA PHE A 90 9.67 -0.21 11.58
C PHE A 90 9.43 -1.67 11.95
N GLN A 91 10.40 -2.54 11.67
CA GLN A 91 10.28 -3.96 11.98
C GLN A 91 10.42 -4.17 13.49
N VAL A 92 9.50 -4.94 14.06
CA VAL A 92 9.52 -5.34 15.47
C VAL A 92 9.47 -6.87 15.57
N SER A 93 9.82 -7.40 16.74
CA SER A 93 9.60 -8.83 17.00
C SER A 93 8.10 -9.11 17.11
N LEU A 94 7.67 -10.30 16.65
CA LEU A 94 6.27 -10.71 16.79
C LEU A 94 5.86 -10.75 18.27
N GLN A 95 6.74 -11.22 19.15
CA GLN A 95 6.49 -11.33 20.58
C GLN A 95 6.24 -9.98 21.24
N ASP A 96 6.99 -8.94 20.84
CA ASP A 96 6.79 -7.60 21.39
C ASP A 96 5.48 -6.99 20.89
N LEU A 97 5.13 -7.22 19.63
CA LEU A 97 3.83 -6.79 19.11
C LEU A 97 2.67 -7.50 19.82
N GLU A 98 2.79 -8.79 20.10
CA GLU A 98 1.78 -9.55 20.88
C GLU A 98 1.62 -9.00 22.29
N LYS A 99 2.73 -8.68 22.97
CA LYS A 99 2.71 -8.03 24.29
C LYS A 99 2.04 -6.66 24.25
N LEU A 100 2.34 -5.84 23.23
CA LEU A 100 1.79 -4.49 23.09
C LEU A 100 0.31 -4.49 22.70
N SER A 101 -0.10 -5.44 21.86
CA SER A 101 -1.48 -5.52 21.36
C SER A 101 -2.40 -6.36 22.26
N GLY A 102 -1.85 -7.23 23.10
CA GLY A 102 -2.61 -8.23 23.84
C GLY A 102 -3.22 -9.33 22.96
N LEU A 103 -2.71 -9.48 21.73
CA LEU A 103 -3.18 -10.47 20.76
C LEU A 103 -2.17 -11.61 20.58
N VAL A 104 -2.66 -12.74 20.07
CA VAL A 104 -1.81 -13.83 19.58
C VAL A 104 -2.03 -13.96 18.08
N PHE A 105 -0.97 -13.74 17.29
CA PHE A 105 -1.04 -13.79 15.83
C PHE A 105 -0.70 -15.18 15.31
N PHE A 106 -1.50 -15.74 14.40
CA PHE A 106 -1.27 -17.08 13.83
C PHE A 106 -1.06 -18.17 14.91
N PRO A 107 -2.04 -18.43 15.79
CA PRO A 107 -1.89 -19.39 16.90
C PRO A 107 -1.64 -20.84 16.45
N HIS A 108 -2.02 -21.19 15.21
CA HIS A 108 -1.78 -22.51 14.61
C HIS A 108 -0.42 -22.63 13.93
N LEU A 109 0.38 -21.56 13.90
CA LEU A 109 1.73 -21.59 13.35
C LEU A 109 2.68 -22.23 14.36
N ASP A 110 3.34 -23.32 13.97
CA ASP A 110 4.37 -23.93 14.80
C ASP A 110 5.63 -23.06 14.81
N ARG A 111 5.86 -22.37 15.93
CA ARG A 111 7.00 -21.48 16.14
C ARG A 111 8.23 -22.20 16.70
N THR A 112 8.13 -23.50 17.01
CA THR A 112 9.18 -24.25 17.70
C THR A 112 10.23 -24.82 16.75
N ASN A 113 9.86 -25.12 15.51
CA ASN A 113 10.71 -25.84 14.57
C ASN A 113 11.71 -24.98 13.78
N ASN A 114 11.91 -23.71 14.13
CA ASN A 114 12.85 -22.78 13.45
C ASN A 114 12.64 -22.62 11.93
N ASP A 115 11.52 -23.13 11.40
CA ASP A 115 11.11 -23.08 9.99
C ASP A 115 10.42 -21.75 9.60
N ILE A 116 10.69 -20.69 10.36
CA ILE A 116 10.18 -19.34 10.09
C ILE A 116 11.37 -18.43 9.87
N ARG A 117 11.45 -17.88 8.65
CA ARG A 117 12.46 -16.90 8.26
C ARG A 117 11.91 -15.49 8.41
N ASN A 118 12.81 -14.54 8.66
CA ASN A 118 12.46 -13.12 8.59
C ASN A 118 12.12 -12.76 7.12
N ILE A 119 10.94 -12.16 6.92
CA ILE A 119 10.51 -11.73 5.58
C ILE A 119 11.47 -10.75 4.93
N CYS A 120 12.13 -9.86 5.68
CA CYS A 120 13.10 -8.91 5.15
C CYS A 120 14.47 -9.52 4.85
N SER A 121 14.68 -10.80 5.17
CA SER A 121 15.86 -11.56 4.76
C SER A 121 15.60 -12.42 3.52
N VAL A 122 14.33 -12.76 3.26
CA VAL A 122 13.91 -13.56 2.08
C VAL A 122 13.41 -12.66 0.94
N ASP A 123 12.75 -11.56 1.30
CA ASP A 123 12.32 -10.47 0.41
C ASP A 123 13.15 -9.21 0.69
N THR A 124 13.07 -8.24 -0.22
CA THR A 124 13.75 -6.96 -0.13
C THR A 124 13.25 -6.04 0.97
N CYS A 125 11.97 -6.18 1.38
CA CYS A 125 11.27 -5.21 2.23
C CYS A 125 11.43 -3.74 1.74
N LYS A 126 11.63 -3.54 0.43
CA LYS A 126 11.79 -2.21 -0.15
C LYS A 126 10.42 -1.62 -0.50
N LEU A 127 10.15 -0.43 0.02
CA LEU A 127 8.98 0.35 -0.39
C LEU A 127 9.28 1.07 -1.70
N LEU A 128 8.23 1.33 -2.47
CA LEU A 128 8.33 2.18 -3.68
C LEU A 128 8.97 3.52 -3.32
N ASP A 129 9.95 3.93 -4.12
CA ASP A 129 10.59 5.22 -3.97
C ASP A 129 9.67 6.39 -4.38
N PHE A 130 10.17 7.61 -4.29
CA PHE A 130 9.39 8.80 -4.66
C PHE A 130 8.92 8.78 -6.12
N ARG A 131 9.80 8.38 -7.06
CA ARG A 131 9.52 8.38 -8.50
C ARG A 131 8.50 7.30 -8.82
N GLU A 132 8.75 6.08 -8.37
CA GLU A 132 7.89 4.92 -8.60
C GLU A 132 6.50 5.12 -7.99
N PHE A 133 6.43 5.66 -6.77
CA PHE A 133 5.16 5.90 -6.10
C PHE A 133 4.35 7.01 -6.77
N THR A 134 5.02 8.08 -7.19
CA THR A 134 4.36 9.21 -7.86
C THR A 134 3.86 8.80 -9.24
N LEU A 135 4.63 8.01 -9.98
CA LEU A 135 4.21 7.42 -11.25
C LEU A 135 3.00 6.52 -11.05
N TYR A 136 3.06 5.59 -10.09
CA TYR A 136 1.94 4.69 -9.75
C TYR A 136 0.65 5.44 -9.41
N LEU A 137 0.73 6.47 -8.55
CA LEU A 137 -0.44 7.28 -8.19
C LEU A 137 -0.97 8.07 -9.37
N SER A 138 -0.08 8.57 -10.23
CA SER A 138 -0.46 9.32 -11.42
C SER A 138 -1.19 8.42 -12.42
N THR A 139 -0.74 7.17 -12.62
CA THR A 139 -1.47 6.18 -13.43
C THR A 139 -2.88 5.93 -12.90
N ARG A 140 -3.06 5.87 -11.58
CA ARG A 140 -4.41 5.72 -10.99
C ARG A 140 -5.29 6.96 -11.17
N LYS A 141 -4.70 8.16 -11.20
CA LYS A 141 -5.44 9.40 -11.48
C LYS A 141 -5.93 9.45 -12.92
N ILE A 142 -5.25 8.80 -13.87
CA ILE A 142 -5.72 8.65 -15.26
C ILE A 142 -7.06 7.93 -15.28
N GLU A 143 -7.16 6.76 -14.62
CA GLU A 143 -8.39 5.96 -14.61
C GLU A 143 -9.61 6.73 -14.09
N GLY A 144 -9.38 7.57 -13.07
CA GLY A 144 -10.41 8.42 -12.46
C GLY A 144 -10.66 9.76 -13.18
N ALA A 145 -9.91 10.09 -14.24
CA ALA A 145 -10.09 11.33 -14.98
C ALA A 145 -11.43 11.32 -15.74
N ARG A 146 -12.20 12.41 -15.61
CA ARG A 146 -13.55 12.56 -16.21
C ARG A 146 -13.60 13.54 -17.39
N SER A 147 -12.47 14.16 -17.73
CA SER A 147 -12.38 15.21 -18.75
C SER A 147 -10.95 15.29 -19.28
N VAL A 148 -10.78 15.63 -20.56
CA VAL A 148 -9.45 15.76 -21.18
C VAL A 148 -8.52 16.75 -20.42
N PRO A 149 -8.97 17.94 -19.96
CA PRO A 149 -8.10 18.85 -19.22
C PRO A 149 -7.59 18.26 -17.90
N ARG A 150 -8.43 17.49 -17.20
CA ARG A 150 -8.02 16.79 -15.98
C ARG A 150 -6.96 15.73 -16.27
N LEU A 151 -7.10 15.00 -17.37
CA LEU A 151 -6.13 14.00 -17.81
C LEU A 151 -4.79 14.64 -18.16
N GLN A 152 -4.79 15.72 -18.95
CA GLN A 152 -3.59 16.50 -19.27
C GLN A 152 -2.90 17.05 -18.01
N LYS A 153 -3.68 17.50 -17.02
CA LYS A 153 -3.10 17.99 -15.75
C LYS A 153 -2.34 16.89 -14.98
N VAL A 154 -2.73 15.62 -15.13
CA VAL A 154 -1.97 14.50 -14.53
C VAL A 154 -0.59 14.39 -15.17
N MET A 155 -0.52 14.46 -16.51
CA MET A 155 0.76 14.45 -17.26
C MET A 155 1.64 15.65 -16.90
N GLU A 156 1.06 16.84 -16.83
CA GLU A 156 1.77 18.07 -16.45
C GLU A 156 2.38 17.98 -15.05
N ASN A 157 1.60 17.52 -14.07
CA ASN A 157 2.10 17.34 -12.69
C ASN A 157 3.24 16.33 -12.61
N LEU A 158 3.21 15.27 -13.43
CA LEU A 158 4.27 14.27 -13.48
C LEU A 158 5.57 14.86 -14.05
N LYS A 159 5.47 15.64 -15.14
CA LYS A 159 6.60 16.37 -15.74
C LYS A 159 7.19 17.41 -14.78
N ASN A 160 6.34 18.17 -14.09
CA ASN A 160 6.77 19.16 -13.10
C ASN A 160 7.50 18.52 -11.90
N ALA A 161 7.21 17.26 -11.60
CA ALA A 161 7.93 16.47 -10.59
C ALA A 161 9.26 15.88 -11.10
N GLY A 162 9.62 16.12 -12.36
CA GLY A 162 10.85 15.60 -12.99
C GLY A 162 10.83 14.08 -13.19
N ILE A 163 9.65 13.49 -13.37
CA ILE A 163 9.47 12.04 -13.51
C ILE A 163 9.07 11.73 -14.95
N GLU A 164 9.82 10.81 -15.57
CA GLU A 164 9.53 10.32 -16.92
C GLU A 164 8.42 9.25 -16.88
N PRO A 165 7.41 9.33 -17.75
CA PRO A 165 6.39 8.30 -17.88
C PRO A 165 6.97 6.96 -18.37
N ASP A 166 6.54 5.85 -17.80
CA ASP A 166 6.83 4.52 -18.33
C ASP A 166 5.82 4.10 -19.41
N GLU A 167 6.12 3.02 -20.14
CA GLU A 167 5.26 2.47 -21.20
C GLU A 167 3.85 2.15 -20.68
N TYR A 168 3.77 1.63 -19.45
CA TYR A 168 2.49 1.32 -18.82
C TYR A 168 1.65 2.58 -18.60
N PHE A 169 2.22 3.65 -18.05
CA PHE A 169 1.53 4.93 -17.88
C PHE A 169 1.04 5.48 -19.22
N LEU A 170 1.90 5.47 -20.25
CA LEU A 170 1.55 5.98 -21.58
C LEU A 170 0.37 5.21 -22.18
N SER A 171 0.40 3.87 -22.13
CA SER A 171 -0.71 3.05 -22.64
C SER A 171 -2.05 3.33 -21.93
N ARG A 172 -2.03 3.58 -20.61
CA ARG A 172 -3.23 3.94 -19.85
C ARG A 172 -3.70 5.34 -20.19
N TYR A 173 -2.76 6.27 -20.40
CA TYR A 173 -3.05 7.65 -20.75
C TYR A 173 -3.74 7.75 -22.12
N GLU A 174 -3.18 7.14 -23.15
CA GLU A 174 -3.70 7.14 -24.52
C GLU A 174 -5.10 6.54 -24.57
N LYS A 175 -5.28 5.35 -23.99
CA LYS A 175 -6.58 4.70 -23.90
C LYS A 175 -7.64 5.59 -23.24
N LYS A 176 -7.26 6.31 -22.17
CA LYS A 176 -8.19 7.19 -21.46
C LYS A 176 -8.50 8.46 -22.26
N LEU A 177 -7.53 8.98 -23.01
CA LEU A 177 -7.72 10.14 -23.86
C LEU A 177 -8.73 9.85 -24.97
N GLU A 178 -8.62 8.69 -25.63
CA GLU A 178 -9.58 8.24 -26.64
C GLU A 178 -10.99 8.10 -26.05
N GLU A 179 -11.12 7.45 -24.88
CA GLU A 179 -12.40 7.26 -24.19
C GLU A 179 -13.09 8.60 -23.88
N LEU A 180 -12.34 9.59 -23.37
CA LEU A 180 -12.89 10.89 -23.01
C LEU A 180 -13.24 11.73 -24.23
N THR A 181 -12.41 11.69 -25.28
CA THR A 181 -12.68 12.41 -26.53
C THR A 181 -13.93 11.87 -27.22
N ALA A 182 -14.10 10.54 -27.26
CA ALA A 182 -15.30 9.91 -27.80
C ALA A 182 -16.57 10.31 -27.02
N LYS A 183 -16.48 10.39 -25.68
CA LYS A 183 -17.60 10.85 -24.83
C LYS A 183 -17.96 12.31 -25.06
N GLU A 184 -16.97 13.18 -25.23
CA GLU A 184 -17.21 14.60 -25.54
C GLU A 184 -17.89 14.75 -26.92
N GLN A 185 -17.45 13.99 -27.93
CA GLN A 185 -18.07 14.01 -29.26
C GLN A 185 -19.50 13.47 -29.27
N ALA A 186 -19.76 12.35 -28.56
CA ALA A 186 -21.11 11.81 -28.43
C ALA A 186 -22.06 12.81 -27.73
N GLY A 187 -21.60 13.46 -26.66
CA GLY A 187 -22.38 14.49 -25.96
C GLY A 187 -22.64 15.76 -26.77
N LEU A 188 -21.78 16.08 -27.74
CA LEU A 188 -21.99 17.18 -28.70
C LEU A 188 -23.02 16.83 -29.79
N LEU A 189 -23.05 15.56 -30.23
CA LEU A 189 -24.02 15.05 -31.20
C LEU A 189 -25.44 15.01 -30.64
N GLU A 190 -25.62 14.63 -29.38
CA GLU A 190 -26.94 14.61 -28.72
C GLU A 190 -27.51 16.01 -28.40
N ARG A 191 -26.67 17.05 -28.39
CA ARG A 191 -27.06 18.42 -28.03
C ARG A 191 -27.43 19.31 -29.23
N LYS A 192 -27.35 18.82 -30.47
CA LYS A 192 -27.89 19.54 -31.64
C LYS A 192 -29.41 19.34 -31.71
N PRO A 193 -30.24 20.37 -31.50
CA PRO A 193 -31.67 20.27 -31.78
C PRO A 193 -31.88 20.30 -33.31
N SER A 194 -32.80 19.45 -33.80
CA SER A 194 -33.45 19.61 -35.10
C SER A 194 -34.33 20.86 -35.13
#